data_AF-A0A2L0UJI0-F1
#
_entry.id   AF-A0A2L0UJI0-F1
#
_cell.length_a   1.000
_cell.length_b   1.000
_cell.length_c   1.000
_cell.angle_alpha   90.00
_cell.angle_beta   90.00
_cell.angle_gamma   90.00
#
_symmetry.space_group_name_H-M   'P 1'
#
loop_
_entity.id
_entity.type
_entity.pdbx_description
1 polymer ?
#
loop_
_entity_poly.entity_id
_entity_poly.type
_entity_poly.pdbx_seq_one_letter_code
_entity_poly.pdbx_strand_id
1 'polypeptide(L)'
;MLQVSYNGARVERALSHLEAAQVALLRRAPVWFVQSELPNLQSHARQHLPPTDPQRAVIERAARTSPQAAALDEATRMAVVSAYRAACFEARQEFSRVRSFRNILLMSALVLTVLAVVLAAAGWFRPEELRLCFGAPDQVACPTGSEARPWDMLFIESFGLIAAAVSSSAALRHVRGTSTPYGLPLALAVLKLPAGALTAVLGLQLMRGGFVPGLSALDTPAQIVAWAIVFGAAQQLFTGLVDRQAQTVLDDVGGKDGAKDGGKAAGA
;
A
#
# COMPACT_ATOMS: atom_id res chain seq x y z
N MET A 1 -19.96 4.57 16.84
CA MET A 1 -19.14 5.54 16.07
C MET A 1 -17.76 4.94 15.84
N LEU A 2 -17.54 4.32 14.68
CA LEU A 2 -16.23 3.82 14.27
C LEU A 2 -15.42 4.99 13.69
N GLN A 3 -14.61 5.64 14.52
CA GLN A 3 -13.57 6.52 14.00
C GLN A 3 -12.50 5.65 13.35
N VAL A 4 -12.60 5.50 12.03
CA VAL A 4 -11.54 4.95 11.19
C VAL A 4 -10.33 5.86 11.37
N SER A 5 -9.38 5.43 12.19
CA SER A 5 -8.19 6.22 12.52
C SER A 5 -7.31 6.30 11.27
N TYR A 6 -7.45 7.41 10.55
CA TYR A 6 -6.56 7.80 9.43
C TYR A 6 -5.09 7.95 9.87
N ASN A 7 -4.80 7.87 11.17
CA ASN A 7 -3.49 8.07 11.76
C ASN A 7 -2.93 6.76 12.33
N GLY A 8 -2.35 5.92 11.45
CA GLY A 8 -1.46 4.84 11.88
C GLY A 8 -0.40 5.32 12.88
N ALA A 9 0.05 6.58 12.77
CA ALA A 9 0.95 7.22 13.73
C ALA A 9 0.40 7.35 15.17
N ARG A 10 -0.92 7.51 15.37
CA ARG A 10 -1.52 7.55 16.71
C ARG A 10 -1.58 6.16 17.32
N VAL A 11 -1.92 5.16 16.51
CA VAL A 11 -1.94 3.74 16.92
C VAL A 11 -0.52 3.28 17.25
N GLU A 12 0.46 3.54 16.38
CA GLU A 12 1.89 3.29 16.63
C GLU A 12 2.36 3.95 17.92
N ARG A 13 2.01 5.23 18.13
CA ARG A 13 2.40 5.96 19.34
C ARG A 13 1.80 5.31 20.58
N ALA A 14 0.51 4.98 20.55
CA ALA A 14 -0.15 4.28 21.64
C ALA A 14 0.50 2.92 21.91
N LEU A 15 0.74 2.11 20.88
CA LEU A 15 1.43 0.82 20.98
C LEU A 15 2.86 0.98 21.54
N SER A 16 3.61 1.98 21.08
CA SER A 16 4.96 2.26 21.57
C SER A 16 4.97 2.66 23.05
N HIS A 17 3.95 3.39 23.51
CA HIS A 17 3.80 3.73 24.93
C HIS A 17 3.39 2.51 25.76
N LEU A 18 2.52 1.64 25.24
CA LEU A 18 2.13 0.39 25.90
C LEU A 18 3.33 -0.55 26.05
N GLU A 19 4.13 -0.73 24.99
CA GLU A 19 5.36 -1.51 25.04
C GLU A 19 6.38 -0.92 26.03
N ALA A 20 6.56 0.41 26.01
CA ALA A 20 7.46 1.08 26.95
C ALA A 20 7.00 0.90 28.41
N ALA A 21 5.69 0.99 28.65
CA ALA A 21 5.08 0.74 29.95
C ALA A 21 5.26 -0.73 30.37
N GLN A 22 5.06 -1.69 29.47
CA GLN A 22 5.26 -3.11 29.73
C GLN A 22 6.73 -3.40 30.08
N VAL A 23 7.69 -2.85 29.33
CA VAL A 23 9.12 -2.96 29.65
C VAL A 23 9.43 -2.35 31.02
N ALA A 24 8.85 -1.18 31.36
CA ALA A 24 9.04 -0.56 32.67
C ALA A 24 8.45 -1.41 33.81
N LEU A 25 7.27 -2.00 33.59
CA LEU A 25 6.64 -2.93 34.52
C LEU A 25 7.50 -4.17 34.72
N LEU A 26 7.97 -4.83 33.65
CA LEU A 26 8.84 -6.00 33.74
C LEU A 26 10.18 -5.70 34.44
N ARG A 27 10.71 -4.48 34.29
CA ARG A 27 11.90 -4.03 35.03
C ARG A 27 11.65 -3.89 36.52
N ARG A 28 10.45 -3.50 36.94
CA ARG A 28 10.08 -3.29 38.35
C ARG A 28 9.48 -4.54 38.99
N ALA A 29 8.94 -5.45 38.18
CA ALA A 29 8.25 -6.64 38.64
C ALA A 29 9.20 -7.61 39.35
N PRO A 30 8.70 -8.34 40.37
CA PRO A 30 9.47 -9.37 41.02
C PRO A 30 9.80 -10.51 40.06
N VAL A 31 10.86 -11.26 40.37
CA VAL A 31 11.42 -12.25 39.45
C VAL A 31 10.44 -13.35 39.06
N TRP A 32 9.61 -13.81 40.02
CA TRP A 32 8.57 -14.82 39.76
C TRP A 32 7.53 -14.36 38.73
N PHE A 33 7.24 -13.06 38.65
CA PHE A 33 6.24 -12.52 37.72
C PHE A 33 6.79 -12.56 36.29
N VAL A 34 8.06 -12.17 36.11
CA VAL A 34 8.74 -12.27 34.81
C VAL A 34 8.88 -13.74 34.38
N GLN A 35 9.12 -14.64 35.34
CA GLN A 35 9.16 -16.07 35.09
C GLN A 35 7.81 -16.63 34.62
N SER A 36 6.68 -16.16 35.17
CA SER A 36 5.35 -16.56 34.66
C SER A 36 5.03 -16.01 33.27
N GLU A 37 5.53 -14.82 32.93
CA GLU A 37 5.33 -14.20 31.60
C GLU A 37 6.29 -14.75 30.53
N LEU A 38 7.32 -15.51 30.92
CA LEU A 38 8.38 -15.97 30.03
C LEU A 38 7.88 -16.71 28.77
N PRO A 39 6.84 -17.57 28.82
CA PRO A 39 6.27 -18.18 27.61
C PRO A 39 5.68 -17.17 26.64
N ASN A 40 5.05 -16.11 27.14
CA ASN A 40 4.48 -15.03 26.34
C ASN A 40 5.61 -14.21 25.68
N LEU A 41 6.64 -13.85 26.46
CA LEU A 41 7.83 -13.17 25.94
C LEU A 41 8.56 -14.00 24.87
N GLN A 42 8.65 -15.32 25.08
CA GLN A 42 9.23 -16.24 24.11
C GLN A 42 8.40 -16.32 22.82
N SER A 43 7.07 -16.38 22.94
CA SER A 43 6.17 -16.37 21.78
C SER A 43 6.34 -15.09 20.95
N HIS A 44 6.37 -13.93 21.62
CA HIS A 44 6.56 -12.64 20.95
C HIS A 44 7.93 -12.53 20.26
N ALA A 45 9.00 -12.97 20.94
CA ALA A 45 10.34 -13.01 20.34
C ALA A 45 10.39 -13.96 19.13
N ARG A 46 9.72 -15.10 19.16
CA ARG A 46 9.68 -16.03 18.03
C ARG A 46 8.92 -15.49 16.82
N GLN A 47 7.94 -14.60 17.05
CA GLN A 47 7.17 -13.98 15.98
C GLN A 47 7.97 -12.92 15.21
N HIS A 48 8.78 -12.11 15.91
CA HIS A 48 9.44 -10.93 15.32
C HIS A 48 10.97 -11.04 15.21
N LEU A 49 11.61 -12.06 15.81
CA LEU A 49 13.06 -12.25 15.73
C LEU A 49 13.43 -13.55 14.99
N PRO A 50 14.41 -13.50 14.08
CA PRO A 50 14.89 -14.69 13.38
C PRO A 50 15.57 -15.67 14.35
N PRO A 51 15.65 -16.97 14.02
CA PRO A 51 16.25 -17.99 14.90
C PRO A 51 17.71 -17.74 15.27
N THR A 52 18.45 -17.00 14.44
CA THR A 52 19.87 -16.65 14.63
C THR A 52 20.08 -15.42 15.52
N ASP A 53 19.02 -14.73 15.92
CA ASP A 53 19.13 -13.49 16.70
C ASP A 53 19.61 -13.77 18.14
N PRO A 54 20.65 -13.06 18.62
CA PRO A 54 21.19 -13.29 19.96
C PRO A 54 20.20 -12.96 21.08
N GLN A 55 19.29 -11.99 20.89
CA GLN A 55 18.26 -11.62 21.86
C GLN A 55 17.20 -12.71 21.97
N ARG A 56 16.82 -13.33 20.84
CA ARG A 56 15.93 -14.50 20.86
C ARG A 56 16.57 -15.66 21.63
N ALA A 57 17.84 -15.93 21.39
CA ALA A 57 18.56 -17.00 22.09
C ALA A 57 18.61 -16.80 23.62
N VAL A 58 18.72 -15.55 24.09
CA VAL A 58 18.67 -15.22 25.53
C VAL A 58 17.34 -15.61 26.15
N ILE A 59 16.22 -15.23 25.53
CA ILE A 59 14.87 -15.54 26.03
C ILE A 59 14.61 -17.05 25.98
N GLU A 60 14.98 -17.72 24.89
CA GLU A 60 14.80 -19.17 24.77
C GLU A 60 15.71 -19.98 25.71
N ARG A 61 16.91 -19.48 26.03
CA ARG A 61 17.78 -20.12 27.03
C ARG A 61 17.17 -19.98 28.41
N ALA A 62 16.69 -18.79 28.79
CA ALA A 62 15.98 -18.56 30.05
C ALA A 62 14.75 -19.46 30.19
N ALA A 63 13.99 -19.65 29.11
CA ALA A 63 12.82 -20.53 29.09
C ALA A 63 13.17 -22.02 29.26
N ARG A 64 14.34 -22.44 28.78
CA ARG A 64 14.84 -23.82 28.94
C ARG A 64 15.43 -24.07 30.32
N THR A 65 16.11 -23.08 30.90
CA THR A 65 16.82 -23.21 32.20
C THR A 65 15.94 -22.96 33.41
N SER A 66 14.75 -22.40 33.22
CA SER A 66 13.80 -22.12 34.29
C SER A 66 12.59 -23.06 34.20
N PRO A 67 12.73 -24.37 34.53
CA PRO A 67 11.56 -25.16 34.85
C PRO A 67 10.86 -24.52 36.06
N GLN A 68 9.53 -24.65 36.13
CA GLN A 68 8.62 -23.96 37.07
C GLN A 68 8.99 -24.01 38.57
N ALA A 69 10.03 -24.75 38.97
CA ALA A 69 10.53 -24.89 40.33
C ALA A 69 11.79 -24.04 40.67
N ALA A 70 12.57 -23.57 39.68
CA ALA A 70 13.80 -22.79 39.93
C ALA A 70 13.57 -21.30 39.64
N ALA A 71 13.74 -20.44 40.66
CA ALA A 71 13.61 -19.00 40.50
C ALA A 71 14.63 -18.46 39.48
N LEU A 72 14.17 -17.62 38.57
CA LEU A 72 15.07 -16.88 37.67
C LEU A 72 16.03 -16.02 38.52
N ASP A 73 17.27 -15.84 38.09
CA ASP A 73 18.20 -14.89 38.73
C ASP A 73 17.96 -13.46 38.22
N GLU A 74 18.31 -12.47 39.03
CA GLU A 74 18.13 -11.04 38.75
C GLU A 74 18.89 -10.59 37.49
N ALA A 75 20.11 -11.11 37.28
CA ALA A 75 20.87 -10.84 36.05
C ALA A 75 20.18 -11.41 34.81
N THR A 76 19.60 -12.61 34.95
CA THR A 76 18.86 -13.27 33.86
C THR A 76 17.56 -12.53 33.56
N ARG A 77 16.85 -12.07 34.60
CA ARG A 77 15.65 -11.23 34.45
C ARG A 77 15.95 -9.97 33.65
N MET A 78 17.02 -9.24 33.99
CA MET A 78 17.40 -8.03 33.27
C MET A 78 17.77 -8.31 31.81
N ALA A 79 18.46 -9.43 31.53
CA ALA A 79 18.80 -9.85 30.18
C ALA A 79 17.56 -10.20 29.33
N VAL A 80 16.59 -10.91 29.91
CA VAL A 80 15.30 -11.22 29.26
C VAL A 80 14.53 -9.95 28.93
N VAL A 81 14.47 -8.98 29.86
CA VAL A 81 13.76 -7.71 29.64
C VAL A 81 14.45 -6.84 28.58
N SER A 82 15.79 -6.83 28.52
CA SER A 82 16.50 -6.15 27.42
C SER A 82 16.27 -6.81 26.07
N ALA A 83 16.24 -8.15 26.04
CA ALA A 83 15.96 -8.91 24.82
C ALA A 83 14.53 -8.68 24.33
N TYR A 84 13.56 -8.64 25.23
CA TYR A 84 12.18 -8.30 24.89
C TYR A 84 12.06 -6.88 24.32
N ARG A 85 12.74 -5.90 24.92
CA ARG A 85 12.77 -4.53 24.38
C ARG A 85 13.34 -4.47 22.97
N ALA A 86 14.39 -5.26 22.69
CA ALA A 86 14.95 -5.37 21.34
C ALA A 86 13.96 -6.02 20.37
N ALA A 87 13.24 -7.07 20.79
CA ALA A 87 12.16 -7.68 20.00
C ALA A 87 11.07 -6.67 19.63
N CYS A 88 10.61 -5.85 20.60
CA CYS A 88 9.63 -4.79 20.32
C CYS A 88 10.17 -3.72 19.36
N PHE A 89 11.47 -3.44 19.35
CA PHE A 89 12.06 -2.51 18.39
C PHE A 89 12.04 -3.07 16.97
N GLU A 90 12.42 -4.33 16.77
CA GLU A 90 12.35 -5.00 15.46
C GLU A 90 10.91 -5.10 14.94
N ALA A 91 9.96 -5.46 15.81
CA ALA A 91 8.54 -5.48 15.47
C ALA A 91 8.02 -4.11 14.96
N ARG A 92 8.54 -3.00 15.50
CA ARG A 92 8.23 -1.64 15.00
C ARG A 92 8.90 -1.34 13.67
N GLN A 93 10.09 -1.86 13.43
CA GLN A 93 10.83 -1.62 12.20
C GLN A 93 10.17 -2.28 10.99
N GLU A 94 9.51 -3.43 11.17
CA GLU A 94 8.68 -4.09 10.15
C GLU A 94 7.64 -3.11 9.57
N PHE A 95 6.93 -2.37 10.43
CA PHE A 95 5.89 -1.44 10.00
C PHE A 95 6.39 -0.12 9.38
N SER A 96 7.65 0.27 9.62
CA SER A 96 8.24 1.50 9.05
C SER A 96 8.29 1.46 7.52
N ARG A 97 8.61 0.30 6.93
CA ARG A 97 8.68 0.11 5.47
C ARG A 97 7.31 0.31 4.82
N VAL A 98 6.27 -0.25 5.45
CA VAL A 98 4.87 -0.11 5.02
C VAL A 98 4.44 1.35 5.01
N ARG A 99 4.81 2.10 6.05
CA ARG A 99 4.47 3.52 6.15
C ARG A 99 5.17 4.36 5.08
N SER A 100 6.48 4.18 4.91
CA SER A 100 7.24 4.89 3.88
C SER A 100 6.65 4.62 2.49
N PHE A 101 6.39 3.35 2.19
CA PHE A 101 5.79 2.94 0.92
C PHE A 101 4.39 3.53 0.72
N ARG A 102 3.52 3.49 1.76
CA ARG A 102 2.19 4.14 1.70
C ARG A 102 2.31 5.64 1.41
N ASN A 103 3.23 6.34 2.08
CA ASN A 103 3.43 7.76 1.86
C ASN A 103 3.91 8.05 0.44
N ILE A 104 4.83 7.23 -0.10
CA ILE A 104 5.26 7.33 -1.49
C ILE A 104 4.06 7.16 -2.44
N LEU A 105 3.23 6.12 -2.24
CA LEU A 105 2.02 5.90 -3.05
C LEU A 105 1.06 7.09 -3.00
N LEU A 106 0.80 7.64 -1.81
CA LEU A 106 -0.10 8.80 -1.65
C LEU A 106 0.49 10.06 -2.27
N MET A 107 1.81 10.27 -2.17
CA MET A 107 2.48 11.39 -2.83
C MET A 107 2.45 11.25 -4.36
N SER A 108 2.67 10.05 -4.89
CA SER A 108 2.50 9.79 -6.33
C SER A 108 1.07 10.02 -6.78
N ALA A 109 0.08 9.57 -6.00
CA ALA A 109 -1.34 9.81 -6.28
C ALA A 109 -1.68 11.30 -6.27
N LEU A 110 -1.11 12.06 -5.35
CA LEU A 110 -1.25 13.51 -5.29
C LEU A 110 -0.66 14.17 -6.54
N VAL A 111 0.55 13.77 -6.95
CA VAL A 111 1.21 14.30 -8.16
C VAL A 111 0.38 14.00 -9.41
N LEU A 112 -0.11 12.78 -9.57
CA LEU A 112 -0.96 12.42 -10.71
C LEU A 112 -2.29 13.18 -10.68
N THR A 113 -2.90 13.35 -9.52
CA THR A 113 -4.12 14.17 -9.38
C THR A 113 -3.86 15.62 -9.77
N VAL A 114 -2.74 16.21 -9.33
CA VAL A 114 -2.35 17.57 -9.72
C VAL A 114 -2.15 17.65 -11.23
N LEU A 115 -1.51 16.68 -11.85
CA LEU A 115 -1.32 16.65 -13.30
C LEU A 115 -2.66 16.55 -14.05
N ALA A 116 -3.60 15.72 -13.58
CA ALA A 116 -4.95 15.64 -14.16
C ALA A 116 -5.68 16.99 -14.04
N VAL A 117 -5.66 17.62 -12.86
CA VAL A 117 -6.26 18.94 -12.67
C VAL A 117 -5.62 20.00 -13.58
N VAL A 118 -4.30 19.96 -13.76
CA VAL A 118 -3.60 20.86 -14.69
C VAL A 118 -4.03 20.62 -16.14
N LEU A 119 -4.19 19.37 -16.58
CA LEU A 119 -4.70 19.06 -17.92
C LEU A 119 -6.15 19.51 -18.10
N ALA A 120 -7.03 19.24 -17.13
CA ALA A 120 -8.40 19.72 -17.13
C ALA A 120 -8.47 21.26 -17.21
N ALA A 121 -7.67 21.95 -16.40
CA ALA A 121 -7.59 23.41 -16.43
C ALA A 121 -7.03 23.93 -17.77
N ALA A 122 -6.00 23.28 -18.32
CA ALA A 122 -5.46 23.63 -19.61
C ALA A 122 -6.51 23.45 -20.74
N GLY A 123 -7.26 22.35 -20.74
CA GLY A 123 -8.37 22.13 -21.68
C GLY A 123 -9.49 23.16 -21.54
N TRP A 124 -9.73 23.64 -20.32
CA TRP A 124 -10.71 24.69 -20.05
C TRP A 124 -10.27 26.06 -20.59
N PHE A 125 -9.01 26.46 -20.37
CA PHE A 125 -8.48 27.76 -20.79
C PHE A 125 -8.01 27.79 -22.25
N ARG A 126 -7.58 26.66 -22.81
CA ARG A 126 -7.03 26.50 -24.16
C ARG A 126 -7.74 25.36 -24.89
N PRO A 127 -9.06 25.46 -25.15
CA PRO A 127 -9.82 24.38 -25.80
C PRO A 127 -9.31 24.08 -27.21
N GLU A 128 -8.69 25.05 -27.90
CA GLU A 128 -8.20 24.94 -29.27
C GLU A 128 -6.95 24.06 -29.43
N GLU A 129 -6.03 24.08 -28.45
CA GLU A 129 -4.75 23.38 -28.49
C GLU A 129 -4.89 21.91 -28.05
N LEU A 130 -5.81 21.64 -27.10
CA LEU A 130 -6.05 20.33 -26.50
C LEU A 130 -7.38 19.71 -26.97
N ARG A 131 -7.74 19.90 -28.25
CA ARG A 131 -8.97 19.31 -28.81
C ARG A 131 -8.86 17.80 -28.91
N LEU A 132 -9.76 17.10 -28.23
CA LEU A 132 -9.99 15.65 -28.35
C LEU A 132 -11.00 15.32 -29.46
N CYS A 133 -11.02 16.13 -30.53
CA CYS A 133 -11.91 15.92 -31.66
C CYS A 133 -11.20 15.13 -32.76
N PHE A 134 -11.95 14.27 -33.43
CA PHE A 134 -11.52 13.37 -34.48
C PHE A 134 -12.40 13.56 -35.73
N GLY A 135 -11.92 13.12 -36.89
CA GLY A 135 -12.65 13.22 -38.15
C GLY A 135 -12.13 14.29 -39.10
N ALA A 136 -12.71 14.29 -40.30
CA ALA A 136 -12.40 15.23 -41.37
C ALA A 136 -13.17 16.57 -41.16
N PRO A 137 -12.78 17.67 -41.82
CA PRO A 137 -13.37 19.00 -41.60
C PRO A 137 -14.90 19.07 -41.80
N ASP A 138 -15.46 18.14 -42.58
CA ASP A 138 -16.87 18.00 -42.91
C ASP A 138 -17.65 17.10 -41.95
N GLN A 139 -16.96 16.28 -41.14
CA GLN A 139 -17.58 15.39 -40.15
C GLN A 139 -16.68 15.24 -38.91
N VAL A 140 -16.64 16.30 -38.09
CA VAL A 140 -15.88 16.34 -36.84
C VAL A 140 -16.71 15.78 -35.69
N ALA A 141 -16.16 14.81 -34.96
CA ALA A 141 -16.71 14.28 -33.72
C ALA A 141 -15.84 14.71 -32.53
N CYS A 142 -16.48 15.30 -31.51
CA CYS A 142 -15.88 15.67 -30.24
C CYS A 142 -16.53 14.87 -29.09
N PRO A 143 -15.94 14.82 -27.88
CA PRO A 143 -16.44 14.00 -26.79
C PRO A 143 -17.92 14.22 -26.42
N THR A 144 -18.42 15.44 -26.58
CA THR A 144 -19.78 15.83 -26.15
C THR A 144 -20.68 16.29 -27.29
N GLY A 145 -20.25 16.13 -28.55
CA GLY A 145 -20.99 16.58 -29.73
C GLY A 145 -20.10 16.74 -30.95
N SER A 146 -20.39 17.72 -31.80
CA SER A 146 -19.64 18.02 -33.04
C SER A 146 -18.71 19.23 -32.91
N GLU A 147 -18.76 19.94 -31.78
CA GLU A 147 -17.95 21.14 -31.52
C GLU A 147 -17.10 20.94 -30.26
N ALA A 148 -15.89 21.50 -30.27
CA ALA A 148 -14.99 21.43 -29.12
C ALA A 148 -15.53 22.29 -27.98
N ARG A 149 -15.74 21.68 -26.81
CA ARG A 149 -16.19 22.39 -25.61
C ARG A 149 -15.10 22.42 -24.53
N PRO A 150 -15.01 23.49 -23.72
CA PRO A 150 -14.01 23.60 -22.65
C PRO A 150 -14.04 22.47 -21.62
N TRP A 151 -15.18 21.80 -21.46
CA TRP A 151 -15.38 20.73 -20.49
C TRP A 151 -15.19 19.31 -21.05
N ASP A 152 -14.91 19.18 -22.36
CA ASP A 152 -14.66 17.89 -23.02
C ASP A 152 -13.50 17.13 -22.36
N MET A 153 -12.48 17.87 -21.92
CA MET A 153 -11.31 17.35 -21.21
C MET A 153 -11.72 16.67 -19.89
N LEU A 154 -12.46 17.40 -19.07
CA LEU A 154 -12.97 16.93 -17.78
C LEU A 154 -13.98 15.77 -17.95
N PHE A 155 -14.78 15.81 -19.03
CA PHE A 155 -15.70 14.73 -19.36
C PHE A 155 -14.96 13.41 -19.60
N ILE A 156 -13.91 13.42 -20.42
CA ILE A 156 -13.10 12.22 -20.71
C ILE A 156 -12.34 11.74 -19.47
N GLU A 157 -11.75 12.66 -18.69
CA GLU A 157 -11.10 12.30 -17.43
C GLU A 157 -12.06 11.59 -16.47
N SER A 158 -13.32 12.01 -16.40
CA SER A 158 -14.31 11.38 -15.54
C SER A 158 -14.58 9.92 -15.93
N PHE A 159 -14.66 9.61 -17.23
CA PHE A 159 -14.80 8.23 -17.71
C PHE A 159 -13.54 7.39 -17.43
N GLY A 160 -12.35 7.98 -17.58
CA GLY A 160 -11.09 7.33 -17.20
C GLY A 160 -11.04 7.00 -15.70
N LEU A 161 -11.50 7.92 -14.85
CA LEU A 161 -11.61 7.73 -13.40
C LEU A 161 -12.65 6.66 -13.04
N ILE A 162 -13.80 6.65 -13.70
CA ILE A 162 -14.84 5.62 -13.49
C ILE A 162 -14.29 4.24 -13.88
N ALA A 163 -13.65 4.12 -15.04
CA ALA A 163 -13.02 2.87 -15.48
C ALA A 163 -11.95 2.40 -14.48
N ALA A 164 -11.13 3.33 -13.96
CA ALA A 164 -10.17 3.07 -12.90
C ALA A 164 -10.81 2.54 -11.62
N ALA A 165 -11.88 3.19 -11.17
CA ALA A 165 -12.59 2.84 -9.95
C ALA A 165 -13.19 1.44 -10.05
N VAL A 166 -13.78 1.09 -11.20
CA VAL A 166 -14.32 -0.25 -11.47
C VAL A 166 -13.21 -1.30 -11.45
N SER A 167 -12.10 -1.04 -12.17
CA SER A 167 -10.94 -1.94 -12.19
C SER A 167 -10.34 -2.16 -10.79
N SER A 168 -10.21 -1.08 -10.01
CA SER A 168 -9.70 -1.14 -8.63
C SER A 168 -10.66 -1.88 -7.70
N SER A 169 -11.97 -1.72 -7.87
CA SER A 169 -12.98 -2.41 -7.05
C SER A 169 -12.89 -3.93 -7.24
N ALA A 170 -12.67 -4.38 -8.48
CA ALA A 170 -12.47 -5.79 -8.78
C ALA A 170 -11.21 -6.37 -8.10
N ALA A 171 -10.14 -5.58 -7.95
CA ALA A 171 -8.93 -6.00 -7.23
C ALA A 171 -9.15 -6.09 -5.71
N LEU A 172 -9.98 -5.22 -5.14
CA LEU A 172 -10.24 -5.17 -3.69
C LEU A 172 -11.13 -6.31 -3.18
N ARG A 173 -11.94 -6.94 -4.03
CA ARG A 173 -12.89 -8.01 -3.62
C ARG A 173 -12.23 -9.24 -2.98
N HIS A 174 -10.93 -9.44 -3.23
CA HIS A 174 -10.17 -10.57 -2.69
C HIS A 174 -9.43 -10.24 -1.39
N VAL A 175 -9.47 -8.98 -0.92
CA VAL A 175 -8.81 -8.57 0.33
C VAL A 175 -9.67 -9.01 1.51
N ARG A 176 -9.26 -10.07 2.20
CA ARG A 176 -9.82 -10.48 3.50
C ARG A 176 -9.02 -9.80 4.60
N GLY A 177 -9.68 -9.02 5.46
CA GLY A 177 -9.17 -8.43 6.72
C GLY A 177 -7.72 -7.95 6.70
N THR A 178 -7.47 -6.65 6.60
CA THR A 178 -6.10 -6.13 6.65
C THR A 178 -5.57 -6.19 8.08
N SER A 179 -4.67 -7.14 8.36
CA SER A 179 -3.96 -7.24 9.65
C SER A 179 -2.94 -6.12 9.85
N THR A 180 -2.60 -5.38 8.79
CA THR A 180 -1.71 -4.22 8.87
C THR A 180 -2.52 -2.92 9.06
N PRO A 181 -2.11 -2.03 9.99
CA PRO A 181 -2.88 -0.82 10.33
C PRO A 181 -2.82 0.29 9.26
N TYR A 182 -2.21 0.03 8.09
CA TYR A 182 -1.90 1.06 7.09
C TYR A 182 -2.70 0.95 5.78
N GLY A 183 -3.52 -0.09 5.61
CA GLY A 183 -4.41 -0.21 4.45
C GLY A 183 -3.73 0.01 3.10
N LEU A 184 -2.56 -0.61 2.86
CA LEU A 184 -1.83 -0.47 1.58
C LEU A 184 -2.69 -0.72 0.33
N PRO A 185 -3.61 -1.70 0.30
CA PRO A 185 -4.52 -1.88 -0.84
C PRO A 185 -5.37 -0.64 -1.13
N LEU A 186 -5.74 0.12 -0.10
CA LEU A 186 -6.50 1.36 -0.27
C LEU A 186 -5.62 2.47 -0.86
N ALA A 187 -4.37 2.61 -0.41
CA ALA A 187 -3.44 3.59 -0.99
C ALA A 187 -3.14 3.31 -2.47
N LEU A 188 -3.01 2.03 -2.82
CA LEU A 188 -2.86 1.57 -4.20
C LEU A 188 -4.11 1.87 -5.04
N ALA A 189 -5.31 1.65 -4.48
CA ALA A 189 -6.56 1.99 -5.13
C ALA A 189 -6.68 3.50 -5.41
N VAL A 190 -6.29 4.34 -4.44
CA VAL A 190 -6.26 5.80 -4.59
C VAL A 190 -5.29 6.24 -5.70
N LEU A 191 -4.12 5.60 -5.82
CA LEU A 191 -3.15 5.90 -6.88
C LEU A 191 -3.70 5.60 -8.29
N LYS A 192 -4.55 4.56 -8.44
CA LYS A 192 -5.11 4.16 -9.73
C LYS A 192 -6.17 5.13 -10.27
N LEU A 193 -6.87 5.85 -9.41
CA LEU A 193 -7.92 6.78 -9.85
C LEU A 193 -7.37 7.88 -10.78
N PRO A 194 -6.37 8.70 -10.36
CA PRO A 194 -5.81 9.71 -11.23
C PRO A 194 -4.98 9.11 -12.37
N ALA A 195 -4.36 7.95 -12.18
CA ALA A 195 -3.67 7.25 -13.27
C ALA A 195 -4.64 6.91 -14.41
N GLY A 196 -5.82 6.36 -14.14
CA GLY A 196 -6.81 6.04 -15.17
C GLY A 196 -7.43 7.25 -15.86
N ALA A 197 -7.64 8.34 -15.11
CA ALA A 197 -8.05 9.61 -15.71
C ALA A 197 -7.01 10.10 -16.73
N LEU A 198 -5.73 10.12 -16.33
CA LEU A 198 -4.63 10.53 -17.20
C LEU A 198 -4.43 9.59 -18.39
N THR A 199 -4.51 8.27 -18.20
CA THR A 199 -4.31 7.32 -19.31
C THR A 199 -5.43 7.41 -20.34
N ALA A 200 -6.68 7.69 -19.93
CA ALA A 200 -7.78 7.91 -20.86
C ALA A 200 -7.49 9.07 -21.82
N VAL A 201 -7.03 10.19 -21.26
CA VAL A 201 -6.67 11.40 -22.00
C VAL A 201 -5.47 11.17 -22.90
N LEU A 202 -4.36 10.68 -22.33
CA LEU A 202 -3.12 10.47 -23.06
C LEU A 202 -3.28 9.43 -24.17
N GLY A 203 -4.11 8.40 -23.95
CA GLY A 203 -4.44 7.39 -24.96
C GLY A 203 -5.17 7.99 -26.17
N LEU A 204 -6.18 8.83 -25.94
CA LEU A 204 -6.86 9.54 -27.02
C LEU A 204 -5.94 10.53 -27.74
N GLN A 205 -5.05 11.24 -27.03
CA GLN A 205 -4.07 12.11 -27.68
C GLN A 205 -3.04 11.33 -28.50
N LEU A 206 -2.66 10.13 -28.06
CA LEU A 206 -1.80 9.25 -28.83
C LEU A 206 -2.48 8.77 -30.13
N MET A 207 -3.79 8.46 -30.06
CA MET A 207 -4.58 8.15 -31.27
C MET A 207 -4.66 9.34 -32.22
N ARG A 208 -4.85 10.55 -31.68
CA ARG A 208 -4.87 11.80 -32.48
C ARG A 208 -3.51 12.09 -33.13
N GLY A 209 -2.41 11.71 -32.47
CA GLY A 209 -1.05 11.82 -33.00
C GLY A 209 -0.77 10.92 -34.21
N GLY A 210 -1.70 10.07 -34.63
CA GLY A 210 -1.55 9.19 -35.79
C GLY A 210 -0.50 8.10 -35.61
N PHE A 211 -0.08 7.82 -34.37
CA PHE A 211 0.99 6.87 -34.07
C PHE A 211 0.62 5.42 -34.46
N VAL A 212 -0.67 5.10 -34.46
CA VAL A 212 -1.20 3.82 -34.93
C VAL A 212 -2.14 4.06 -36.12
N PRO A 213 -1.73 3.72 -37.35
CA PRO A 213 -2.56 3.90 -38.54
C PRO A 213 -3.88 3.13 -38.42
N GLY A 214 -5.00 3.79 -38.74
CA GLY A 214 -6.32 3.15 -38.81
C GLY A 214 -7.14 3.14 -37.51
N LEU A 215 -6.57 3.55 -36.36
CA LEU A 215 -7.33 3.69 -35.10
C LEU A 215 -7.88 5.11 -34.85
N SER A 216 -7.62 6.06 -35.76
CA SER A 216 -8.02 7.46 -35.62
C SER A 216 -9.39 7.80 -36.22
N ALA A 217 -10.08 6.83 -36.84
CA ALA A 217 -11.42 6.98 -37.39
C ALA A 217 -12.48 6.85 -36.29
N LEU A 218 -12.44 7.79 -35.35
CA LEU A 218 -13.48 7.92 -34.32
C LEU A 218 -14.51 8.93 -34.81
N ASP A 219 -15.58 8.42 -35.41
CA ASP A 219 -16.56 9.24 -36.14
C ASP A 219 -17.75 9.63 -35.25
N THR A 220 -17.82 9.11 -34.02
CA THR A 220 -18.93 9.39 -33.09
C THR A 220 -18.45 9.66 -31.66
N PRO A 221 -19.13 10.54 -30.90
CA PRO A 221 -18.83 10.79 -29.49
C PRO A 221 -18.82 9.51 -28.64
N ALA A 222 -19.72 8.55 -28.94
CA ALA A 222 -19.81 7.28 -28.24
C ALA A 222 -18.54 6.42 -28.41
N GLN A 223 -17.92 6.42 -29.60
CA GLN A 223 -16.65 5.72 -29.82
C GLN A 223 -15.50 6.35 -29.02
N ILE A 224 -15.46 7.69 -28.92
CA ILE A 224 -14.46 8.41 -28.12
C ILE A 224 -14.57 8.03 -26.65
N VAL A 225 -15.79 8.03 -26.11
CA VAL A 225 -16.04 7.62 -24.72
C VAL A 225 -15.69 6.14 -24.51
N ALA A 226 -16.04 5.25 -25.44
CA ALA A 226 -15.69 3.84 -25.35
C ALA A 226 -14.17 3.62 -25.29
N TRP A 227 -13.41 4.31 -26.14
CA TRP A 227 -11.95 4.25 -26.11
C TRP A 227 -11.35 4.88 -24.85
N ALA A 228 -11.92 5.98 -24.34
CA ALA A 228 -11.52 6.56 -23.07
C ALA A 228 -11.65 5.56 -21.91
N ILE A 229 -12.75 4.79 -21.87
CA ILE A 229 -12.95 3.74 -20.88
C ILE A 229 -11.90 2.63 -21.03
N VAL A 230 -11.63 2.19 -22.27
CA VAL A 230 -10.61 1.17 -22.55
C VAL A 230 -9.24 1.63 -22.08
N PHE A 231 -8.82 2.86 -22.41
CA PHE A 231 -7.55 3.41 -21.97
C PHE A 231 -7.48 3.67 -20.47
N GLY A 232 -8.58 4.09 -19.85
CA GLY A 232 -8.70 4.24 -18.40
C GLY A 232 -8.54 2.90 -17.66
N ALA A 233 -9.05 1.80 -18.24
CA ALA A 233 -8.84 0.45 -17.72
C ALA A 233 -7.43 -0.08 -18.02
N ALA A 234 -6.87 0.26 -19.19
CA ALA A 234 -5.55 -0.18 -19.64
C ALA A 234 -4.39 0.33 -18.78
N GLN A 235 -4.63 1.33 -17.91
CA GLN A 235 -3.65 1.76 -16.90
C GLN A 235 -3.06 0.59 -16.09
N GLN A 236 -3.81 -0.52 -15.94
CA GLN A 236 -3.40 -1.70 -15.19
C GLN A 236 -2.10 -2.31 -15.75
N LEU A 237 -1.80 -2.09 -17.04
CA LEU A 237 -0.54 -2.48 -17.67
C LEU A 237 0.67 -1.79 -17.03
N PHE A 238 0.53 -0.53 -16.63
CA PHE A 238 1.58 0.25 -15.98
C PHE A 238 1.54 0.11 -14.45
N THR A 239 0.35 0.17 -13.85
CA THR A 239 0.21 0.09 -12.38
C THR A 239 0.46 -1.32 -11.85
N GLY A 240 0.43 -2.36 -12.69
CA GLY A 240 0.69 -3.75 -12.29
C GLY A 240 2.07 -3.97 -11.65
N LEU A 241 3.09 -3.20 -12.02
CA LEU A 241 4.41 -3.27 -11.37
C LEU A 241 4.37 -2.71 -9.93
N VAL A 242 3.67 -1.60 -9.75
CA VAL A 242 3.46 -0.98 -8.44
C VAL A 242 2.64 -1.89 -7.55
N ASP A 243 1.61 -2.52 -8.10
CA ASP A 243 0.77 -3.52 -7.42
C ASP A 243 1.60 -4.69 -6.90
N ARG A 244 2.54 -5.23 -7.71
CA ARG A 244 3.44 -6.33 -7.30
C ARG A 244 4.40 -5.90 -6.20
N GLN A 245 5.01 -4.72 -6.33
CA GLN A 245 5.91 -4.19 -5.30
C GLN A 245 5.19 -4.00 -3.96
N ALA A 246 3.93 -3.56 -3.99
CA ALA A 246 3.10 -3.42 -2.80
C ALA A 246 2.86 -4.76 -2.09
N GLN A 247 2.63 -5.83 -2.86
CA GLN A 247 2.48 -7.19 -2.31
C GLN A 247 3.78 -7.67 -1.67
N THR A 248 4.93 -7.46 -2.32
CA THR A 248 6.24 -7.82 -1.76
C THR A 248 6.51 -7.11 -0.43
N VAL A 249 6.23 -5.80 -0.35
CA VAL A 249 6.39 -5.03 0.91
C VAL A 249 5.42 -5.51 2.00
N LEU A 250 4.23 -5.99 1.63
CA LEU A 250 3.26 -6.56 2.58
C LEU A 250 3.69 -7.94 3.09
N ASP A 251 4.19 -8.80 2.22
CA ASP A 251 4.62 -10.15 2.57
C ASP A 251 5.86 -10.15 3.49
N ASP A 252 6.76 -9.17 3.31
CA ASP A 252 7.95 -8.93 4.15
C ASP A 252 7.59 -8.61 5.63
N VAL A 253 6.39 -8.04 5.87
CA VAL A 253 5.94 -7.58 7.20
C VAL A 253 5.23 -8.70 7.99
N GLY A 254 5.09 -9.89 7.41
CA GLY A 254 4.37 -11.03 8.00
C GLY A 254 5.26 -12.21 8.43
N GLY A 255 6.58 -12.05 8.47
CA GLY A 255 7.52 -13.10 8.89
C GLY A 255 7.54 -14.36 8.01
N LYS A 256 6.96 -14.30 6.80
CA LYS A 256 6.80 -15.49 5.93
C LYS A 256 8.12 -16.04 5.41
N ASP A 257 9.18 -15.23 5.37
CA ASP A 257 10.51 -15.67 4.93
C ASP A 257 11.34 -16.30 6.06
N GLY A 258 11.06 -15.96 7.34
CA GLY A 258 11.69 -16.61 8.49
C GLY A 258 11.24 -18.06 8.73
N ALA A 259 10.08 -18.45 8.20
CA ALA A 259 9.55 -19.80 8.31
C ALA A 259 10.13 -20.77 7.25
N LYS A 260 10.64 -20.28 6.12
CA LYS A 260 11.14 -21.13 5.03
C LYS A 260 12.55 -21.68 5.28
N ASP A 261 13.39 -20.96 6.01
CA ASP A 261 14.74 -21.44 6.35
C ASP A 261 14.78 -22.36 7.57
N GLY A 262 13.74 -22.36 8.42
CA GLY A 262 13.64 -23.27 9.56
C GLY A 262 13.30 -24.73 9.20
N GLY A 263 12.80 -24.98 7.99
CA GLY A 263 12.37 -26.32 7.54
C GLY A 263 13.49 -27.18 6.93
N LYS A 264 14.67 -26.61 6.67
CA LYS A 264 15.77 -27.33 6.00
C LYS A 264 16.86 -27.85 6.94
N ALA A 265 16.79 -27.52 8.23
CA ALA A 265 17.79 -27.90 9.24
C ALA A 265 17.34 -29.04 10.20
N ALA A 266 16.25 -29.75 9.89
CA ALA A 266 15.73 -30.86 10.70
C ALA A 266 15.86 -32.23 10.01
N GLY A 267 16.87 -32.40 9.17
CA GLY A 267 17.13 -33.65 8.44
C GLY A 267 18.63 -33.85 8.19
N ALA A 268 19.39 -34.07 9.26
CA ALA A 268 20.69 -34.73 9.28
C ALA A 268 20.97 -35.24 10.69
#